data_AF-A0A822EQL6-F1
#
_entry.id   AF-A0A822EQL6-F1
#
_cell.length_a   1.000
_cell.length_b   1.000
_cell.length_c   1.000
_cell.angle_alpha   90.00
_cell.angle_beta   90.00
_cell.angle_gamma   90.00
#
_symmetry.space_group_name_H-M   'P 1'
#
loop_
_entity.id
_entity.type
_entity.pdbx_description
1 polymer ?
#
loop_
_entity_poly.entity_id
_entity_poly.type
_entity_poly.pdbx_seq_one_letter_code
_entity_poly.pdbx_strand_id
1 'polypeptide(L)' 'GIKDLSVKCGFLTGYETREMTDAHVNAVMILGEGFRSEDIFDFGAQNTTKGIHKLIPVMLKHRLTPPPEDSYSLHRKMSG' A
#
# COMPACT_ATOMS: atom_id res chain seq x y z
N GLY A 1 -14.57 5.65 1.86
CA GLY A 1 -13.61 4.76 2.56
C GLY A 1 -12.24 4.80 1.90
N ILE A 2 -11.27 4.05 2.39
CA ILE A 2 -9.88 4.01 1.85
C ILE A 2 -9.86 3.67 0.35
N LYS A 3 -10.75 2.78 -0.09
CA LYS A 3 -10.94 2.45 -1.50
C LYS A 3 -11.27 3.69 -2.35
N ASP A 4 -12.28 4.47 -1.96
CA ASP A 4 -12.73 5.64 -2.74
C ASP A 4 -11.66 6.73 -2.83
N LEU A 5 -10.92 6.94 -1.74
CA LEU A 5 -9.77 7.86 -1.71
C LEU A 5 -8.65 7.37 -2.63
N SER A 6 -8.38 6.06 -2.62
CA SER A 6 -7.36 5.46 -3.50
C SER A 6 -7.72 5.59 -4.98
N VAL A 7 -9.01 5.51 -5.33
CA VAL A 7 -9.47 5.77 -6.69
C VAL A 7 -9.32 7.25 -7.07
N LYS A 8 -9.71 8.17 -6.17
CA LYS A 8 -9.57 9.61 -6.40
C LYS A 8 -8.11 10.07 -6.54
N CYS A 9 -7.20 9.45 -5.79
CA CYS A 9 -5.76 9.72 -5.86
C CYS A 9 -5.07 9.01 -7.04
N GLY A 10 -5.78 8.21 -7.83
CA GLY A 10 -5.22 7.51 -8.99
C GLY A 10 -4.38 6.26 -8.66
N PHE A 11 -4.42 5.77 -7.41
CA PHE A 11 -3.79 4.49 -7.05
C PHE A 11 -4.59 3.28 -7.53
N LEU A 12 -5.91 3.43 -7.64
CA LEU A 12 -6.82 2.44 -8.19
C LEU A 12 -7.64 3.09 -9.32
N THR A 13 -7.97 2.33 -10.34
CA THR A 13 -8.85 2.74 -11.45
C THR A 13 -10.33 2.59 -11.08
N GLY A 14 -10.64 1.78 -10.06
CA GLY A 14 -12.01 1.45 -9.64
C GLY A 14 -12.54 0.15 -10.25
N TYR A 15 -11.81 -0.45 -11.21
CA TYR A 15 -12.19 -1.67 -11.93
C TYR A 15 -11.32 -2.90 -11.56
N GLU A 16 -10.51 -2.77 -10.52
CA GLU A 16 -9.62 -3.81 -10.03
C GLU A 16 -10.36 -5.03 -9.51
N THR A 17 -9.71 -6.19 -9.57
CA THR A 17 -10.23 -7.39 -8.90
C THR A 17 -10.31 -7.17 -7.39
N ARG A 18 -11.16 -7.96 -6.74
CA ARG A 18 -11.32 -7.89 -5.29
C ARG A 18 -10.00 -8.18 -4.58
N GLU A 19 -9.18 -9.11 -5.09
CA GLU A 19 -7.86 -9.39 -4.50
C GLU A 19 -6.93 -8.18 -4.55
N MET A 20 -6.92 -7.42 -5.66
CA MET A 20 -6.09 -6.22 -5.79
C MET A 20 -6.56 -5.10 -4.88
N THR A 21 -7.88 -4.90 -4.80
CA THR A 21 -8.48 -3.90 -3.90
C THR A 21 -8.17 -4.22 -2.44
N ASP A 22 -8.36 -5.48 -2.03
CA ASP A 22 -8.09 -5.93 -0.66
C ASP A 22 -6.60 -5.85 -0.33
N ALA A 23 -5.72 -6.23 -1.28
CA ALA A 23 -4.28 -6.11 -1.11
C ALA A 23 -3.84 -4.64 -0.93
N HIS A 24 -4.39 -3.73 -1.74
CA HIS A 24 -4.11 -2.30 -1.63
C HIS A 24 -4.59 -1.71 -0.30
N VAL A 25 -5.83 -2.00 0.10
CA VAL A 25 -6.36 -1.53 1.38
C VAL A 25 -5.55 -2.08 2.55
N ASN A 26 -5.18 -3.36 2.53
CA ASN A 26 -4.33 -3.95 3.57
C ASN A 26 -2.96 -3.29 3.64
N ALA A 27 -2.33 -3.00 2.50
CA ALA A 27 -1.06 -2.29 2.49
C ALA A 27 -1.17 -0.90 3.14
N VAL A 28 -2.22 -0.14 2.81
CA VAL A 28 -2.47 1.19 3.41
C VAL A 28 -2.78 1.07 4.91
N MET A 29 -3.52 0.04 5.33
CA MET A 29 -3.82 -0.18 6.75
C MET A 29 -2.57 -0.52 7.57
N ILE A 30 -1.71 -1.41 7.05
CA ILE A 30 -0.43 -1.78 7.68
C ILE A 30 0.47 -0.55 7.83
N LEU A 31 0.50 0.32 6.81
CA LEU A 31 1.23 1.59 6.89
C LEU A 31 0.59 2.55 7.90
N GLY A 32 -0.74 2.59 7.96
CA GLY A 32 -1.51 3.40 8.89
C GLY A 32 -1.32 3.00 10.36
N GLU A 33 -1.03 1.73 10.64
CA GLU A 33 -0.70 1.27 12.01
C GLU A 33 0.50 2.04 12.58
N GLY A 34 1.48 2.38 11.73
CA GLY A 34 2.64 3.15 12.16
C GLY A 34 2.34 4.61 12.50
N PHE A 35 1.26 5.17 11.96
CA PHE A 35 0.78 6.52 12.28
C PHE A 35 -0.28 6.53 13.38
N ARG A 36 -0.75 5.36 13.82
CA ARG A 36 -1.76 5.23 14.89
C ARG A 36 -1.15 5.36 16.28
N SER A 37 0.13 5.02 16.40
CA SER A 37 0.89 5.15 17.64
C SER A 37 1.50 6.55 17.75
N GLU A 38 1.35 7.20 18.91
CA GLU A 38 2.10 8.43 19.23
C GLU A 38 3.56 8.12 19.62
N ASP A 39 3.85 6.86 19.96
CA ASP A 39 5.21 6.36 20.21
C ASP A 39 5.94 6.03 18.90
N ILE A 40 7.28 6.02 18.96
CA ILE A 40 8.17 5.68 17.85
C ILE A 40 7.78 4.31 17.29
N PHE A 41 7.11 4.31 16.14
CA PHE A 41 6.79 3.09 15.44
C PHE A 41 8.02 2.56 14.70
N ASP A 42 8.42 1.35 15.04
CA ASP A 42 9.52 0.68 14.36
C ASP A 42 9.05 0.13 13.01
N PHE A 43 9.23 0.92 11.95
CA PHE A 43 9.01 0.49 10.57
C PHE A 43 9.98 -0.63 10.14
N GLY A 44 11.10 -0.79 10.86
CA GLY A 44 12.04 -1.91 10.72
C GLY A 44 11.57 -3.18 11.42
N ALA A 45 10.55 -3.12 12.27
CA ALA A 45 9.94 -4.30 12.87
C ALA A 45 9.43 -5.18 11.73
N GLN A 46 9.99 -6.39 11.62
CA GLN A 46 9.85 -7.27 10.47
C GLN A 46 8.40 -7.54 10.03
N ASN A 47 7.40 -7.31 10.89
CA ASN A 47 5.99 -7.53 10.59
C ASN A 47 5.44 -6.58 9.51
N THR A 48 5.73 -5.28 9.58
CA THR A 48 5.24 -4.28 8.61
C THR A 48 5.83 -4.54 7.23
N THR A 49 7.16 -4.68 7.17
CA THR A 49 7.90 -4.97 5.93
C THR A 49 7.51 -6.33 5.34
N LYS A 50 7.39 -7.41 6.15
CA LYS A 50 6.91 -8.71 5.65
C LYS A 50 5.48 -8.66 5.15
N GLY A 51 4.61 -7.89 5.81
CA GLY A 51 3.23 -7.68 5.41
C GLY A 51 3.14 -7.05 4.02
N ILE A 52 3.85 -5.95 3.80
CA ILE A 52 3.91 -5.27 2.50
C ILE A 52 4.55 -6.16 1.44
N HIS A 53 5.67 -6.83 1.74
CA HIS A 53 6.34 -7.72 0.79
C HIS A 53 5.46 -8.87 0.29
N LYS A 54 4.53 -9.38 1.12
CA LYS A 54 3.56 -10.41 0.71
C LYS A 54 2.51 -9.88 -0.26
N LEU A 55 2.22 -8.58 -0.23
CA LEU A 55 1.21 -7.93 -1.06
C LEU A 55 1.77 -7.50 -2.41
N ILE A 56 3.08 -7.23 -2.52
CA ILE A 56 3.75 -6.83 -3.76
C ILE A 56 3.47 -7.78 -4.94
N PRO A 57 3.60 -9.12 -4.82
CA PRO A 57 3.35 -10.04 -5.93
C PRO A 57 1.89 -10.02 -6.40
N VAL A 58 0.93 -9.93 -5.46
CA VAL A 58 -0.50 -9.81 -5.78
C VAL A 58 -0.74 -8.51 -6.54
N MET A 59 -0.17 -7.40 -6.04
CA MET A 59 -0.30 -6.12 -6.71
C MET A 59 0.34 -6.15 -8.10
N LEU A 60 1.52 -6.74 -8.29
CA LEU A 60 2.16 -6.85 -9.61
C LEU A 60 1.35 -7.71 -10.59
N LYS A 61 0.74 -8.79 -10.11
CA LYS A 61 -0.04 -9.73 -10.93
C LYS A 61 -1.37 -9.15 -11.40
N HIS A 62 -2.03 -8.35 -10.57
CA HIS A 62 -3.38 -7.83 -10.84
C HIS A 62 -3.40 -6.34 -11.22
N ARG A 63 -2.24 -5.73 -11.47
CA ARG A 63 -2.08 -4.33 -11.89
C ARG A 63 -2.70 -4.11 -13.28
N LEU A 64 -3.70 -3.23 -13.36
CA LEU A 64 -4.33 -2.80 -14.62
C LEU A 64 -3.66 -1.56 -15.22
N THR A 65 -3.03 -0.73 -14.40
CA THR A 65 -2.32 0.49 -14.82
C THR A 65 -1.03 0.66 -14.02
N PRO A 66 -0.01 1.33 -14.61
CA PRO A 66 1.20 1.68 -13.89
C PRO A 66 0.86 2.64 -12.72
N PRO A 67 1.51 2.49 -11.54
CA PRO A 67 1.25 3.37 -10.42
C PRO A 67 1.74 4.80 -10.71
N PRO A 68 1.12 5.84 -10.11
CA PRO A 68 1.58 7.21 -10.22
C PRO A 68 3.04 7.35 -9.76
N GLU A 69 3.77 8.32 -10.33
CA GLU A 69 5.19 8.57 -10.04
C GLU A 69 5.45 8.79 -8.52
N ASP A 70 4.50 9.43 -7.82
CA ASP A 70 4.54 9.63 -6.36
C ASP A 70 4.57 8.33 -5.56
N SER A 71 4.00 7.24 -6.10
CA SER A 71 4.03 5.92 -5.46
C SER A 71 5.45 5.36 -5.39
N TYR A 72 6.29 5.67 -6.38
CA TYR A 72 7.70 5.29 -6.38
C TYR A 72 8.48 6.10 -5.35
N SER A 73 8.18 7.39 -5.22
CA SER A 73 8.77 8.27 -4.20
C SER A 73 8.48 7.78 -2.78
N LEU A 74 7.25 7.31 -2.52
CA LEU A 74 6.86 6.79 -1.21
C LEU A 74 7.61 5.47 -0.88
N HIS A 75 7.64 4.52 -1.82
CA HIS A 75 8.37 3.27 -1.65
C HIS A 75 9.88 3.49 -1.45
N ARG A 76 10.47 4.48 -2.14
CA ARG A 76 11.89 4.81 -1.98
C ARG A 76 12.21 5.40 -0.61
N LYS A 77 11.31 6.23 -0.05
CA LYS A 77 11.46 6.79 1.30
C LYS A 77 11.30 5.76 2.41
N MET A 78 10.49 4.72 2.20
CA MET A 78 10.27 3.66 3.19
C MET A 78 11.23 2.48 3.07
N SER A 79 11.86 2.30 1.92
CA SER A 79 12.86 1.24 1.69
C SER A 79 14.30 1.68 2.00
N GLY A 80 14.50 2.97 2.34
CA GLY A 80 15.79 3.56 2.69
C GLY A 80 16.02 3.60 4.18
#